data_AF-A0A1J3FZU2-F1
#
_entry.id   AF-A0A1J3FZU2-F1
#
_cell.length_a   1.000
_cell.length_b   1.000
_cell.length_c   1.000
_cell.angle_alpha   90.00
_cell.angle_beta   90.00
_cell.angle_gamma   90.00
#
_symmetry.space_group_name_H-M   'P 1'
#
loop_
_entity.id
_entity.type
_entity.pdbx_description
1 polymer ?
#
loop_
_entity_poly.entity_id
_entity_poly.type
_entity_poly.pdbx_seq_one_letter_code
_entity_poly.pdbx_strand_id
1 'polypeptide(L)'
;MVMILTKCLLLVWLSLLTLCSGRTLHSHPGKGAKDAKQPIQTSRPYNIAHRGSNGEIPEETAASYLRAIEEGTDFIETDILSSKDGMLICFHDVILDLTTNIASLKEFADRQRTYVVQGLNTTGFFIFDFTLEELKTLRTKQRFAFRDQQYNGKYPIITFDEFLTIAREAPRVVGIYPEIKNPVLMNQHVKWPGGKRFEDKVVETLKKYGYGGAYMSKKWLNKPLFIQSFAPSSLVYISNLTDSPKVLLIDDVTIPTQDTNQTYAEITSDAYFSYIKQYVVGIGPWKDTIVPVQNNYMQAPTDLVKRAHAHKLQVHPYTYRNENEYLHFNFSQDPYKEYEYWINEIRVDGLFTDFTGSLHNFQEWTSPLPGRSKSPRKLLSQIASLVSPFAKKA
;
A
#
# COMPACT_ATOMS: atom_id res chain seq x y z
N MET A 1 19.67 -2.24 -77.88
CA MET A 1 19.71 -1.70 -79.25
C MET A 1 18.71 -0.55 -79.32
N VAL A 2 19.13 0.68 -79.67
CA VAL A 2 18.27 1.87 -79.99
C VAL A 2 17.47 2.42 -78.79
N MET A 3 17.92 3.47 -78.09
CA MET A 3 17.74 4.93 -78.36
C MET A 3 16.42 5.51 -77.79
N ILE A 4 16.44 6.42 -76.80
CA ILE A 4 16.73 7.89 -76.80
C ILE A 4 15.45 8.74 -76.95
N LEU A 5 15.29 9.71 -76.03
CA LEU A 5 14.62 11.04 -76.04
C LEU A 5 13.55 11.36 -77.12
N THR A 6 12.55 12.25 -76.95
CA THR A 6 12.73 13.67 -76.52
C THR A 6 11.38 14.44 -76.34
N LYS A 7 11.28 15.25 -75.26
CA LYS A 7 10.72 16.63 -75.13
C LYS A 7 9.33 17.11 -75.65
N CYS A 8 8.87 18.12 -74.89
CA CYS A 8 7.97 19.27 -75.19
C CYS A 8 6.49 19.17 -74.76
N LEU A 9 5.98 19.99 -73.82
CA LEU A 9 5.80 21.48 -73.80
C LEU A 9 4.61 21.89 -74.73
N LEU A 10 3.53 22.60 -74.36
CA LEU A 10 3.26 23.61 -73.29
C LEU A 10 1.73 23.87 -73.10
N LEU A 11 1.30 24.28 -71.88
CA LEU A 11 0.20 25.26 -71.56
C LEU A 11 -1.25 24.92 -72.05
N VAL A 12 -2.42 25.49 -71.65
CA VAL A 12 -2.97 26.47 -70.66
C VAL A 12 -4.52 26.29 -70.68
N TRP A 13 -5.37 26.49 -69.66
CA TRP A 13 -5.28 26.73 -68.19
C TRP A 13 -6.70 26.55 -67.56
N LEU A 14 -6.81 26.28 -66.24
CA LEU A 14 -8.05 26.29 -65.42
C LEU A 14 -9.15 25.23 -65.79
N SER A 15 -9.99 24.71 -64.90
CA SER A 15 -10.36 25.15 -63.53
C SER A 15 -10.85 24.01 -62.60
N LEU A 16 -10.46 24.13 -61.32
CA LEU A 16 -11.17 23.80 -60.07
C LEU A 16 -11.63 22.35 -59.73
N LEU A 17 -11.19 21.91 -58.54
CA LEU A 17 -11.92 21.15 -57.48
C LEU A 17 -12.48 19.73 -57.84
N THR A 18 -12.27 18.65 -57.09
CA THR A 18 -11.73 18.40 -55.73
C THR A 18 -11.07 17.00 -55.66
N LEU A 19 -10.05 16.83 -54.80
CA LEU A 19 -9.77 15.67 -53.91
C LEU A 19 -8.30 15.71 -53.42
N CYS A 20 -8.01 16.57 -52.44
CA CYS A 20 -6.79 16.40 -51.64
C CYS A 20 -7.08 15.42 -50.50
N SER A 21 -6.90 14.12 -50.76
CA SER A 21 -6.85 13.10 -49.71
C SER A 21 -5.60 13.33 -48.85
N GLY A 22 -5.74 14.18 -47.84
CA GLY A 22 -4.66 14.52 -46.92
C GLY A 22 -4.11 13.26 -46.26
N ARG A 23 -2.85 12.93 -46.53
CA ARG A 23 -2.12 11.93 -45.74
C ARG A 23 -2.13 12.41 -44.29
N THR A 24 -2.63 11.57 -43.38
CA THR A 24 -2.53 11.81 -41.95
C THR A 24 -1.06 11.81 -41.56
N LEU A 25 -0.50 13.03 -41.38
CA LEU A 25 0.76 13.21 -40.69
C LEU A 25 0.65 12.53 -39.33
N HIS A 26 1.36 11.41 -39.17
CA HIS A 26 1.53 10.79 -37.88
C HIS A 26 2.37 11.75 -37.04
N SER A 27 1.71 12.46 -36.13
CA SER A 27 2.37 13.27 -35.12
C SER A 27 3.34 12.38 -34.35
N HIS A 28 4.65 12.59 -34.58
CA HIS A 28 5.65 12.05 -33.66
C HIS A 28 5.31 12.57 -32.26
N PRO A 29 5.34 11.73 -31.21
CA PRO A 29 5.15 12.21 -29.85
C PRO A 29 6.31 13.16 -29.52
N GLY A 30 5.99 14.45 -29.44
CA GLY A 30 6.95 15.48 -29.12
C GLY A 30 7.53 15.24 -27.73
N LYS A 31 8.85 15.40 -27.58
CA LYS A 31 9.47 15.58 -26.26
C LYS A 31 9.03 16.94 -25.71
N GLY A 32 7.87 16.99 -25.07
CA GLY A 32 7.28 18.20 -24.51
C GLY A 32 6.29 17.87 -23.41
N ALA A 33 6.48 18.49 -22.25
CA ALA A 33 5.89 18.13 -20.95
C ALA A 33 6.27 16.73 -20.43
N LYS A 34 6.80 16.68 -19.20
CA LYS A 34 6.53 15.52 -18.34
C LYS A 34 5.08 15.70 -17.92
N ASP A 35 4.17 14.86 -18.42
CA ASP A 35 2.77 14.93 -17.99
C ASP A 35 2.70 14.90 -16.46
N ALA A 36 2.04 15.91 -15.89
CA ALA A 36 1.88 15.98 -14.45
C ALA A 36 1.04 14.77 -14.01
N LYS A 37 1.65 13.88 -13.24
CA LYS A 37 0.97 12.69 -12.71
C LYS A 37 -0.34 13.09 -12.05
N GLN A 38 -1.40 12.32 -12.30
CA GLN A 38 -2.70 12.54 -11.65
C GLN A 38 -2.50 12.54 -10.12
N PRO A 39 -3.03 13.54 -9.39
CA PRO A 39 -2.85 13.64 -7.94
C PRO A 39 -3.58 12.50 -7.22
N ILE A 40 -3.16 12.24 -5.98
CA ILE A 40 -3.86 11.32 -5.08
C ILE A 40 -5.25 11.88 -4.73
N GLN A 41 -6.24 11.00 -4.55
CA GLN A 41 -7.55 11.41 -4.04
C GLN A 41 -7.47 11.61 -2.51
N THR A 42 -8.09 12.67 -2.00
CA THR A 42 -8.08 13.04 -0.58
C THR A 42 -9.47 13.39 -0.03
N SER A 43 -10.52 13.34 -0.86
CA SER A 43 -11.90 13.68 -0.45
C SER A 43 -12.77 12.48 -0.04
N ARG A 44 -12.18 11.28 0.07
CA ARG A 44 -12.82 10.05 0.53
C ARG A 44 -11.81 9.23 1.36
N PRO A 45 -12.25 8.24 2.14
CA PRO A 45 -11.32 7.36 2.86
C PRO A 45 -10.30 6.70 1.94
N TYR A 46 -9.07 6.58 2.42
CA TYR A 46 -7.97 6.01 1.64
C TYR A 46 -8.12 4.51 1.43
N ASN A 47 -7.90 4.06 0.20
CA ASN A 47 -7.61 2.68 -0.14
C ASN A 47 -6.11 2.44 0.08
N ILE A 48 -5.75 1.57 1.02
CA ILE A 48 -4.36 1.30 1.39
C ILE A 48 -4.06 -0.18 1.14
N ALA A 49 -3.13 -0.43 0.22
CA ALA A 49 -2.69 -1.77 -0.16
C ALA A 49 -1.76 -2.37 0.89
N HIS A 50 -2.34 -3.01 1.90
CA HIS A 50 -1.61 -3.77 2.93
C HIS A 50 -0.69 -4.77 2.22
N ARG A 51 0.63 -4.57 2.28
CA ARG A 51 1.64 -5.41 1.60
C ARG A 51 1.42 -5.60 0.08
N GLY A 52 0.76 -4.63 -0.57
CA GLY A 52 0.28 -4.69 -1.96
C GLY A 52 -1.05 -5.45 -2.13
N SER A 53 -1.29 -6.02 -3.31
CA SER A 53 -2.48 -6.88 -3.57
C SER A 53 -2.22 -8.32 -3.09
N ASN A 54 -2.03 -8.47 -1.77
CA ASN A 54 -1.56 -9.72 -1.19
C ASN A 54 -2.62 -10.86 -1.15
N GLY A 55 -3.89 -10.50 -1.41
CA GLY A 55 -4.97 -11.44 -1.67
C GLY A 55 -4.76 -12.27 -2.95
N GLU A 56 -4.06 -11.71 -3.93
CA GLU A 56 -3.80 -12.33 -5.24
C GLU A 56 -2.35 -12.81 -5.42
N ILE A 57 -1.37 -12.06 -4.89
CA ILE A 57 0.07 -12.26 -5.14
C ILE A 57 0.80 -12.36 -3.79
N PRO A 58 1.91 -13.12 -3.64
CA PRO A 58 2.71 -13.14 -2.42
C PRO A 58 3.08 -11.73 -1.92
N GLU A 59 2.85 -11.50 -0.62
CA GLU A 59 3.04 -10.22 0.07
C GLU A 59 4.46 -9.66 -0.05
N GLU A 60 4.61 -8.34 0.12
CA GLU A 60 5.90 -7.63 0.12
C GLU A 60 6.72 -7.77 -1.19
N THR A 61 6.10 -8.22 -2.29
CA THR A 61 6.77 -8.37 -3.59
C THR A 61 6.52 -7.19 -4.53
N ALA A 62 7.48 -6.91 -5.42
CA ALA A 62 7.32 -5.92 -6.49
C ALA A 62 6.07 -6.17 -7.34
N ALA A 63 5.71 -7.43 -7.59
CA ALA A 63 4.49 -7.79 -8.32
C ALA A 63 3.21 -7.43 -7.56
N SER A 64 3.16 -7.70 -6.24
CA SER A 64 2.04 -7.32 -5.37
C SER A 64 1.80 -5.80 -5.37
N TYR A 65 2.88 -5.01 -5.32
CA TYR A 65 2.79 -3.54 -5.36
C TYR A 65 2.37 -2.99 -6.72
N LEU A 66 2.95 -3.48 -7.81
CA LEU A 66 2.58 -3.07 -9.16
C LEU A 66 1.10 -3.38 -9.45
N ARG A 67 0.63 -4.54 -8.98
CA ARG A 67 -0.77 -4.94 -9.07
C ARG A 67 -1.70 -4.02 -8.28
N ALA A 68 -1.37 -3.67 -7.02
CA ALA A 68 -2.18 -2.73 -6.25
C ALA A 68 -2.25 -1.32 -6.86
N ILE A 69 -1.15 -0.88 -7.50
CA ILE A 69 -1.12 0.40 -8.24
C ILE A 69 -2.05 0.38 -9.45
N GLU A 70 -2.05 -0.73 -10.22
CA GLU A 70 -2.95 -1.00 -11.36
C GLU A 70 -4.42 -1.05 -10.89
N GLU A 71 -4.69 -1.70 -9.76
CA GLU A 71 -6.01 -1.82 -9.12
C GLU A 71 -6.60 -0.50 -8.58
N GLY A 72 -5.81 0.58 -8.53
CA GLY A 72 -6.31 1.90 -8.13
C GLY A 72 -6.10 2.29 -6.66
N THR A 73 -5.24 1.59 -5.91
CA THR A 73 -4.95 1.94 -4.50
C THR A 73 -4.41 3.38 -4.33
N ASP A 74 -4.75 4.08 -3.25
CA ASP A 74 -4.19 5.42 -2.99
C ASP A 74 -2.78 5.33 -2.41
N PHE A 75 -2.54 4.33 -1.56
CA PHE A 75 -1.26 4.08 -0.89
C PHE A 75 -0.83 2.63 -1.05
N ILE A 76 0.47 2.39 -1.28
CA ILE A 76 1.08 1.07 -1.03
C ILE A 76 1.75 1.06 0.36
N GLU A 77 1.44 0.04 1.15
CA GLU A 77 1.97 -0.20 2.49
C GLU A 77 3.17 -1.17 2.40
N THR A 78 4.10 -1.14 3.37
CA THR A 78 5.21 -2.10 3.43
C THR A 78 5.76 -2.18 4.85
N ASP A 79 6.05 -3.40 5.30
CA ASP A 79 6.75 -3.64 6.54
C ASP A 79 8.27 -3.50 6.35
N ILE A 80 8.91 -2.57 7.05
CA ILE A 80 10.37 -2.44 6.99
C ILE A 80 11.03 -3.22 8.12
N LEU A 81 11.94 -4.12 7.76
CA LEU A 81 12.93 -4.75 8.63
C LEU A 81 14.36 -4.48 8.10
N SER A 82 15.39 -5.03 8.73
CA SER A 82 16.78 -4.94 8.25
C SER A 82 17.47 -6.30 8.16
N SER A 83 18.30 -6.44 7.13
CA SER A 83 19.32 -7.48 7.02
C SER A 83 20.47 -7.25 8.01
N LYS A 84 21.30 -8.29 8.19
CA LYS A 84 22.52 -8.31 9.01
C LYS A 84 23.53 -7.22 8.65
N ASP A 85 23.68 -6.94 7.36
CA ASP A 85 24.55 -5.92 6.78
C ASP A 85 23.91 -4.52 6.75
N GLY A 86 22.76 -4.35 7.40
CA GLY A 86 22.15 -3.04 7.65
C GLY A 86 21.34 -2.47 6.48
N MET A 87 20.95 -3.31 5.52
CA MET A 87 20.11 -2.93 4.39
C MET A 87 18.63 -3.05 4.76
N LEU A 88 17.82 -2.06 4.37
CA LEU A 88 16.38 -2.03 4.66
C LEU A 88 15.62 -2.92 3.68
N ILE A 89 14.77 -3.80 4.22
CA ILE A 89 14.05 -4.85 3.51
C ILE A 89 12.54 -4.69 3.70
N CYS A 90 11.77 -4.92 2.65
CA CYS A 90 10.30 -5.03 2.69
C CYS A 90 9.92 -6.47 3.08
N PHE A 91 9.49 -6.68 4.32
CA PHE A 91 9.14 -8.00 4.88
C PHE A 91 8.42 -7.89 6.24
N HIS A 92 7.29 -8.57 6.42
CA HIS A 92 6.46 -8.47 7.66
C HIS A 92 7.04 -9.21 8.89
N ASP A 93 7.37 -10.49 8.71
CA ASP A 93 7.71 -11.38 9.84
C ASP A 93 9.19 -11.26 10.20
N VAL A 94 9.54 -11.27 11.49
CA VAL A 94 10.96 -11.26 11.89
C VAL A 94 11.71 -12.55 11.53
N ILE A 95 10.96 -13.60 11.17
CA ILE A 95 11.45 -14.90 10.67
C ILE A 95 10.95 -15.16 9.24
N LEU A 96 11.78 -15.83 8.44
CA LEU A 96 11.58 -16.03 6.99
C LEU A 96 10.72 -17.27 6.65
N ASP A 97 10.44 -18.12 7.64
CA ASP A 97 9.89 -19.47 7.51
C ASP A 97 8.54 -19.54 6.79
N LEU A 98 7.61 -18.63 7.12
CA LEU A 98 6.21 -18.71 6.72
C LEU A 98 5.96 -18.23 5.28
N THR A 99 6.71 -17.25 4.79
CA THR A 99 6.47 -16.60 3.48
C THR A 99 7.64 -16.73 2.50
N THR A 100 8.66 -17.56 2.80
CA THR A 100 9.76 -17.89 1.86
C THR A 100 10.01 -19.39 1.71
N ASN A 101 10.87 -19.77 0.76
CA ASN A 101 11.37 -21.13 0.58
C ASN A 101 12.53 -21.53 1.53
N ILE A 102 12.93 -20.70 2.49
CA ILE A 102 14.18 -20.89 3.27
C ILE A 102 14.34 -22.28 3.91
N ALA A 103 13.27 -22.85 4.48
CA ALA A 103 13.30 -24.16 5.13
C ALA A 103 13.61 -25.33 4.16
N SER A 104 13.60 -25.10 2.85
CA SER A 104 13.99 -26.09 1.82
C SER A 104 15.45 -25.96 1.36
N LEU A 105 16.16 -24.89 1.76
CA LEU A 105 17.52 -24.59 1.33
C LEU A 105 18.54 -25.21 2.29
N LYS A 106 19.33 -26.16 1.79
CA LYS A 106 20.27 -26.94 2.61
C LYS A 106 21.44 -26.12 3.12
N GLU A 107 21.86 -25.13 2.34
CA GLU A 107 22.90 -24.15 2.65
C GLU A 107 22.57 -23.27 3.87
N PHE A 108 21.31 -23.20 4.28
CA PHE A 108 20.86 -22.46 5.46
C PHE A 108 20.34 -23.35 6.60
N ALA A 109 20.43 -24.68 6.49
CA ALA A 109 19.82 -25.60 7.46
C ALA A 109 20.36 -25.45 8.90
N ASP A 110 21.60 -24.94 9.07
CA ASP A 110 22.23 -24.68 10.37
C ASP A 110 21.98 -23.24 10.89
N ARG A 111 21.19 -22.43 10.18
CA ARG A 111 20.96 -21.00 10.47
C ARG A 111 19.72 -20.72 11.32
N GLN A 112 18.95 -21.74 11.71
CA GLN A 112 17.81 -21.56 12.60
C GLN A 112 18.29 -21.11 14.00
N ARG A 113 17.68 -20.08 14.57
CA ARG A 113 18.02 -19.53 15.89
C ARG A 113 16.78 -19.40 16.76
N THR A 114 16.99 -19.16 18.05
CA THR A 114 15.93 -18.80 19.01
C THR A 114 16.27 -17.46 19.62
N TYR A 115 15.35 -16.49 19.52
CA TYR A 115 15.44 -15.17 20.14
C TYR A 115 14.16 -14.83 20.87
N VAL A 116 14.24 -13.89 21.83
CA VAL A 116 13.06 -13.32 22.48
C VAL A 116 12.50 -12.22 21.60
N VAL A 117 11.29 -12.42 21.09
CA VAL A 117 10.53 -11.46 20.29
C VAL A 117 9.29 -11.10 21.10
N GLN A 118 9.14 -9.82 21.46
CA GLN A 118 7.99 -9.31 22.22
C GLN A 118 7.68 -10.14 23.49
N GLY A 119 8.73 -10.59 24.20
CA GLY A 119 8.63 -11.40 25.41
C GLY A 119 8.49 -12.92 25.19
N LEU A 120 8.34 -13.39 23.93
CA LEU A 120 8.17 -14.80 23.60
C LEU A 120 9.41 -15.40 22.93
N ASN A 121 9.79 -16.62 23.33
CA ASN A 121 10.84 -17.40 22.65
C ASN A 121 10.34 -17.82 21.27
N THR A 122 10.90 -17.21 20.23
CA THR A 122 10.59 -17.50 18.82
C THR A 122 11.77 -18.23 18.19
N THR A 123 11.50 -19.34 17.50
CA THR A 123 12.53 -20.15 16.82
C THR A 123 12.26 -20.18 15.32
N GLY A 124 13.25 -19.84 14.50
CA GLY A 124 13.10 -19.69 13.05
C GLY A 124 14.36 -19.14 12.39
N PHE A 125 14.25 -18.76 11.12
CA PHE A 125 15.33 -18.12 10.35
C PHE A 125 15.16 -16.61 10.38
N PHE A 126 15.86 -15.93 11.29
CA PHE A 126 15.66 -14.50 11.54
C PHE A 126 16.26 -13.61 10.46
N ILE A 127 15.50 -12.63 9.97
CA ILE A 127 15.91 -11.78 8.83
C ILE A 127 17.23 -11.02 9.06
N PHE A 128 17.50 -10.62 10.31
CA PHE A 128 18.72 -9.92 10.71
C PHE A 128 19.95 -10.83 10.87
N ASP A 129 19.81 -12.15 10.73
CA ASP A 129 20.94 -13.09 10.70
C ASP A 129 21.51 -13.28 9.29
N PHE A 130 20.84 -12.79 8.25
CA PHE A 130 21.22 -12.94 6.84
C PHE A 130 21.65 -11.62 6.19
N THR A 131 22.61 -11.66 5.26
CA THR A 131 22.96 -10.49 4.44
C THR A 131 21.88 -10.21 3.39
N LEU A 132 21.87 -9.01 2.82
CA LEU A 132 21.00 -8.70 1.67
C LEU A 132 21.23 -9.68 0.50
N GLU A 133 22.49 -10.06 0.26
CA GLU A 133 22.84 -11.02 -0.79
C GLU A 133 22.19 -12.39 -0.55
N GLU A 134 22.29 -12.93 0.67
CA GLU A 134 21.61 -14.17 1.08
C GLU A 134 20.08 -14.03 0.92
N LEU A 135 19.48 -12.96 1.42
CA LEU A 135 18.03 -12.72 1.35
C LEU A 135 17.52 -12.62 -0.10
N LYS A 136 18.32 -12.09 -1.04
CA LYS A 136 17.97 -12.01 -2.47
C LYS A 136 17.97 -13.37 -3.18
N THR A 137 18.60 -14.40 -2.62
CA THR A 137 18.50 -15.78 -3.15
C THR A 137 17.13 -16.40 -2.87
N LEU A 138 16.47 -15.99 -1.78
CA LEU A 138 15.19 -16.54 -1.35
C LEU A 138 14.07 -16.21 -2.35
N ARG A 139 13.03 -17.05 -2.36
CA ARG A 139 11.81 -16.84 -3.13
C ARG A 139 10.60 -16.83 -2.21
N THR A 140 9.73 -15.86 -2.42
CA THR A 140 8.51 -15.70 -1.62
C THR A 140 7.45 -16.72 -2.02
N LYS A 141 6.55 -17.01 -1.08
CA LYS A 141 5.36 -17.86 -1.25
C LYS A 141 4.17 -17.21 -0.55
N GLN A 142 2.98 -17.53 -1.01
CA GLN A 142 1.71 -17.09 -0.45
C GLN A 142 1.58 -17.61 1.00
N ARG A 143 1.18 -16.71 1.92
CA ARG A 143 1.02 -16.98 3.36
C ARG A 143 -0.10 -17.98 3.63
N PHE A 144 -1.21 -17.85 2.90
CA PHE A 144 -2.43 -18.60 3.15
C PHE A 144 -2.63 -19.71 2.12
N ALA A 145 -2.78 -20.96 2.58
CA ALA A 145 -2.89 -22.13 1.71
C ALA A 145 -4.15 -22.15 0.81
N PHE A 146 -5.20 -21.42 1.19
CA PHE A 146 -6.44 -21.28 0.41
C PHE A 146 -6.36 -20.22 -0.70
N ARG A 147 -5.37 -19.30 -0.65
CA ARG A 147 -5.13 -18.33 -1.72
C ARG A 147 -4.41 -18.96 -2.90
N ASP A 148 -4.32 -18.23 -4.01
CA ASP A 148 -3.65 -18.71 -5.21
C ASP A 148 -2.15 -18.98 -4.96
N GLN A 149 -1.76 -20.25 -5.12
CA GLN A 149 -0.39 -20.72 -4.94
C GLN A 149 0.46 -20.61 -6.21
N GLN A 150 -0.12 -20.23 -7.36
CA GLN A 150 0.59 -20.24 -8.66
C GLN A 150 1.80 -19.30 -8.71
N TYR A 151 1.90 -18.35 -7.79
CA TYR A 151 2.96 -17.36 -7.73
C TYR A 151 4.12 -17.72 -6.78
N ASN A 152 3.99 -18.83 -6.05
CA ASN A 152 5.04 -19.33 -5.16
C ASN A 152 6.34 -19.58 -5.93
N GLY A 153 7.47 -19.17 -5.35
CA GLY A 153 8.79 -19.37 -5.96
C GLY A 153 9.17 -18.37 -7.06
N LYS A 154 8.25 -17.50 -7.52
CA LYS A 154 8.50 -16.60 -8.66
C LYS A 154 9.26 -15.33 -8.31
N TYR A 155 9.05 -14.77 -7.12
CA TYR A 155 9.52 -13.42 -6.76
C TYR A 155 10.58 -13.44 -5.66
N PRO A 156 11.64 -12.61 -5.74
CA PRO A 156 12.59 -12.41 -4.65
C PRO A 156 12.03 -11.43 -3.61
N ILE A 157 12.66 -11.41 -2.43
CA ILE A 157 12.51 -10.33 -1.44
C ILE A 157 13.01 -9.00 -2.05
N ILE A 158 12.37 -7.88 -1.72
CA ILE A 158 12.79 -6.54 -2.18
C ILE A 158 13.31 -5.65 -1.05
N THR A 159 14.17 -4.72 -1.40
CA THR A 159 14.67 -3.66 -0.54
C THR A 159 13.70 -2.49 -0.50
N PHE A 160 13.81 -1.68 0.55
CA PHE A 160 13.05 -0.44 0.64
C PHE A 160 13.38 0.53 -0.51
N ASP A 161 14.62 0.57 -1.00
CA ASP A 161 15.03 1.36 -2.18
C ASP A 161 14.29 0.93 -3.47
N GLU A 162 14.02 -0.37 -3.65
CA GLU A 162 13.22 -0.90 -4.76
C GLU A 162 11.73 -0.55 -4.60
N PHE A 163 11.16 -0.70 -3.40
CA PHE A 163 9.78 -0.27 -3.09
C PHE A 163 9.57 1.24 -3.37
N LEU A 164 10.47 2.10 -2.88
CA LEU A 164 10.40 3.54 -3.12
C LEU A 164 10.58 3.89 -4.61
N THR A 165 11.25 3.04 -5.38
CA THR A 165 11.36 3.16 -6.84
C THR A 165 10.05 2.81 -7.53
N ILE A 166 9.35 1.75 -7.11
CA ILE A 166 8.01 1.38 -7.63
C ILE A 166 7.03 2.55 -7.44
N ALA A 167 6.94 3.12 -6.24
CA ALA A 167 6.11 4.30 -5.97
C ALA A 167 6.51 5.52 -6.83
N ARG A 168 7.82 5.76 -6.99
CA ARG A 168 8.34 6.85 -7.84
C ARG A 168 7.96 6.67 -9.32
N GLU A 169 7.83 5.44 -9.81
CA GLU A 169 7.61 5.12 -11.22
C GLU A 169 6.16 4.84 -11.60
N ALA A 170 5.25 4.71 -10.61
CA ALA A 170 3.81 4.60 -10.82
C ALA A 170 3.25 5.66 -11.81
N PRO A 171 2.26 5.34 -12.66
CA PRO A 171 1.76 6.26 -13.70
C PRO A 171 1.01 7.49 -13.14
N ARG A 172 0.56 7.42 -11.89
CA ARG A 172 -0.07 8.52 -11.12
C ARG A 172 0.68 8.76 -9.81
N VAL A 173 0.28 9.78 -9.06
CA VAL A 173 0.72 9.92 -7.66
C VAL A 173 0.09 8.78 -6.87
N VAL A 174 0.95 7.97 -6.26
CA VAL A 174 0.59 6.92 -5.30
C VAL A 174 1.38 7.24 -4.04
N GLY A 175 0.71 7.18 -2.89
CA GLY A 175 1.35 7.35 -1.60
C GLY A 175 2.10 6.11 -1.15
N ILE A 176 3.00 6.28 -0.18
CA ILE A 176 3.65 5.17 0.52
C ILE A 176 3.26 5.15 2.00
N TYR A 177 3.18 3.96 2.57
CA TYR A 177 2.77 3.74 3.95
C TYR A 177 3.70 2.74 4.67
N PRO A 178 5.01 3.03 4.82
CA PRO A 178 5.93 2.15 5.54
C PRO A 178 5.64 1.99 7.04
N GLU A 179 5.64 0.75 7.52
CA GLU A 179 5.78 0.41 8.94
C GLU A 179 7.26 0.30 9.35
N ILE A 180 7.63 0.94 10.46
CA ILE A 180 8.88 0.65 11.17
C ILE A 180 8.61 -0.56 12.07
N LYS A 181 8.97 -1.76 11.58
CA LYS A 181 8.65 -3.05 12.21
C LYS A 181 9.66 -3.39 13.31
N ASN A 182 9.17 -3.73 14.51
CA ASN A 182 9.98 -4.17 15.66
C ASN A 182 11.27 -3.33 15.90
N PRO A 183 11.22 -1.98 15.98
CA PRO A 183 12.42 -1.13 16.05
C PRO A 183 13.34 -1.44 17.22
N VAL A 184 12.82 -1.87 18.37
CA VAL A 184 13.63 -2.29 19.53
C VAL A 184 14.50 -3.50 19.17
N LEU A 185 13.92 -4.52 18.53
CA LEU A 185 14.62 -5.73 18.10
C LEU A 185 15.65 -5.41 17.00
N MET A 186 15.27 -4.60 16.00
CA MET A 186 16.20 -4.18 14.94
C MET A 186 17.40 -3.43 15.51
N ASN A 187 17.18 -2.50 16.46
CA ASN A 187 18.26 -1.78 17.14
C ASN A 187 19.12 -2.67 18.06
N GLN A 188 18.58 -3.78 18.57
CA GLN A 188 19.35 -4.76 19.34
C GLN A 188 20.31 -5.55 18.44
N HIS A 189 19.81 -6.09 17.33
CA HIS A 189 20.53 -7.06 16.49
C HIS A 189 21.36 -6.44 15.36
N VAL A 190 20.93 -5.31 14.80
CA VAL A 190 21.61 -4.63 13.67
C VAL A 190 22.25 -3.33 14.16
N LYS A 191 23.45 -3.01 13.65
CA LYS A 191 24.23 -1.82 14.02
C LYS A 191 24.60 -1.04 12.77
N TRP A 192 24.43 0.29 12.84
CA TRP A 192 24.78 1.19 11.74
C TRP A 192 25.92 2.13 12.12
N PRO A 193 26.76 2.57 11.15
CA PRO A 193 27.85 3.50 11.40
C PRO A 193 27.39 4.81 12.06
N GLY A 194 28.21 5.34 12.97
CA GLY A 194 27.93 6.58 13.68
C GLY A 194 26.91 6.47 14.81
N GLY A 195 26.59 5.26 15.27
CA GLY A 195 25.62 5.05 16.36
C GLY A 195 24.16 5.24 15.95
N LYS A 196 23.88 5.26 14.64
CA LYS A 196 22.54 5.40 14.08
C LYS A 196 21.64 4.25 14.49
N ARG A 197 20.38 4.58 14.76
CA ARG A 197 19.28 3.64 14.97
C ARG A 197 18.65 3.21 13.65
N PHE A 198 17.86 2.15 13.72
CA PHE A 198 16.98 1.70 12.63
C PHE A 198 16.07 2.83 12.13
N GLU A 199 15.51 3.61 13.05
CA GLU A 199 14.70 4.79 12.75
C GLU A 199 15.43 5.84 11.89
N ASP A 200 16.70 6.14 12.21
CA ASP A 200 17.51 7.08 11.44
C ASP A 200 17.66 6.60 10.00
N LYS A 201 17.89 5.30 9.82
CA LYS A 201 18.07 4.70 8.50
C LYS A 201 16.82 4.77 7.65
N VAL A 202 15.64 4.48 8.22
CA VAL A 202 14.36 4.62 7.52
C VAL A 202 14.13 6.07 7.09
N VAL A 203 14.31 7.04 8.01
CA VAL A 203 14.08 8.46 7.72
C VAL A 203 15.13 9.03 6.74
N GLU A 204 16.39 8.62 6.82
CA GLU A 204 17.44 8.94 5.84
C GLU A 204 17.07 8.47 4.44
N THR A 205 16.59 7.23 4.31
CA THR A 205 16.19 6.66 3.01
C THR A 205 14.95 7.37 2.46
N LEU A 206 13.95 7.67 3.28
CA LEU A 206 12.80 8.49 2.88
C LEU A 206 13.23 9.89 2.38
N LYS A 207 14.15 10.55 3.10
CA LYS A 207 14.72 11.85 2.69
C LYS A 207 15.54 11.76 1.39
N LYS A 208 16.33 10.70 1.20
CA LYS A 208 17.08 10.41 -0.04
C LYS A 208 16.15 10.34 -1.26
N TYR A 209 14.97 9.73 -1.12
CA TYR A 209 13.94 9.70 -2.17
C TYR A 209 13.08 10.96 -2.21
N GLY A 210 13.35 11.97 -1.37
CA GLY A 210 12.71 13.28 -1.37
C GLY A 210 11.32 13.32 -0.73
N TYR A 211 10.98 12.36 0.13
CA TYR A 211 9.77 12.41 0.94
C TYR A 211 9.91 13.40 2.11
N GLY A 212 8.78 13.75 2.73
CA GLY A 212 8.67 14.73 3.81
C GLY A 212 7.59 15.76 3.55
N GLY A 213 7.36 16.67 4.50
CA GLY A 213 6.22 17.58 4.48
C GLY A 213 5.14 17.11 5.43
N ALA A 214 4.66 18.02 6.27
CA ALA A 214 3.45 17.82 7.08
C ALA A 214 2.23 17.39 6.23
N TYR A 215 1.30 16.68 6.85
CA TYR A 215 0.06 16.21 6.20
C TYR A 215 -0.67 17.33 5.44
N MET A 216 -1.20 17.02 4.26
CA MET A 216 -1.87 17.96 3.35
C MET A 216 -1.04 19.18 2.90
N SER A 217 0.24 19.30 3.28
CA SER A 217 1.12 20.33 2.71
C SER A 217 1.34 20.09 1.21
N LYS A 218 1.68 21.15 0.46
CA LYS A 218 2.04 21.05 -0.97
C LYS A 218 3.19 20.05 -1.22
N LYS A 219 4.12 19.89 -0.25
CA LYS A 219 5.22 18.92 -0.35
C LYS A 219 4.69 17.49 -0.22
N TRP A 220 3.83 17.24 0.76
CA TRP A 220 3.18 15.95 0.98
C TRP A 220 2.28 15.56 -0.19
N LEU A 221 1.45 16.47 -0.71
CA LEU A 221 0.57 16.20 -1.86
C LEU A 221 1.31 15.78 -3.14
N ASN A 222 2.58 16.19 -3.30
CA ASN A 222 3.42 15.76 -4.43
C ASN A 222 4.04 14.37 -4.23
N LYS A 223 4.21 13.92 -2.97
CA LYS A 223 4.81 12.63 -2.57
C LYS A 223 4.17 12.17 -1.25
N PRO A 224 2.95 11.63 -1.27
CA PRO A 224 2.23 11.28 -0.05
C PRO A 224 2.95 10.17 0.70
N LEU A 225 3.09 10.35 2.01
CA LEU A 225 3.78 9.43 2.91
C LEU A 225 3.05 9.42 4.24
N PHE A 226 2.74 8.25 4.78
CA PHE A 226 2.52 8.04 6.21
C PHE A 226 3.60 7.09 6.75
N ILE A 227 4.06 7.29 7.99
CA ILE A 227 4.95 6.33 8.67
C ILE A 227 4.19 5.72 9.85
N GLN A 228 4.18 4.40 9.99
CA GLN A 228 3.50 3.71 11.08
C GLN A 228 4.42 2.85 11.94
N SER A 229 3.99 2.54 13.16
CA SER A 229 4.62 1.56 14.05
C SER A 229 3.72 1.25 15.25
N PHE A 230 3.85 0.04 15.82
CA PHE A 230 3.33 -0.35 17.14
C PHE A 230 4.18 0.15 18.32
N ALA A 231 5.27 0.89 18.03
CA ALA A 231 6.23 1.40 19.01
C ALA A 231 6.09 2.94 19.16
N PRO A 232 5.25 3.44 20.10
CA PRO A 232 5.10 4.87 20.36
C PRO A 232 6.41 5.64 20.52
N SER A 233 7.42 5.11 21.21
CA SER A 233 8.68 5.84 21.41
C SER A 233 9.45 6.00 20.10
N SER A 234 9.31 5.07 19.16
CA SER A 234 9.86 5.15 17.82
C SER A 234 9.22 6.31 17.04
N LEU A 235 7.89 6.45 17.07
CA LEU A 235 7.15 7.54 16.43
C LEU A 235 7.47 8.92 17.03
N VAL A 236 7.59 8.99 18.36
CA VAL A 236 8.04 10.21 19.07
C VAL A 236 9.48 10.55 18.67
N TYR A 237 10.38 9.57 18.59
CA TYR A 237 11.78 9.76 18.19
C TYR A 237 11.90 10.33 16.77
N ILE A 238 11.26 9.71 15.77
CA ILE A 238 11.33 10.18 14.37
C ILE A 238 10.64 11.54 14.15
N SER A 239 9.83 12.02 15.09
CA SER A 239 9.25 13.37 15.02
C SER A 239 10.31 14.49 15.07
N ASN A 240 11.46 14.23 15.71
CA ASN A 240 12.61 15.14 15.66
C ASN A 240 13.37 15.06 14.32
N LEU A 241 13.15 14.00 13.54
CA LEU A 241 13.85 13.74 12.29
C LEU A 241 13.03 14.14 11.05
N THR A 242 11.70 14.07 11.11
CA THR A 242 10.82 14.41 9.98
C THR A 242 9.44 14.92 10.39
N ASP A 243 8.96 15.90 9.62
CA ASP A 243 7.61 16.46 9.65
C ASP A 243 6.56 15.59 8.94
N SER A 244 6.97 14.51 8.26
CA SER A 244 6.06 13.54 7.61
C SER A 244 5.01 13.03 8.60
N PRO A 245 3.73 12.86 8.21
CA PRO A 245 2.72 12.38 9.13
C PRO A 245 2.99 10.95 9.57
N LYS A 246 2.63 10.69 10.83
CA LYS A 246 2.87 9.44 11.53
C LYS A 246 1.55 8.88 12.03
N VAL A 247 1.44 7.57 12.14
CA VAL A 247 0.24 6.87 12.62
C VAL A 247 0.63 5.82 13.66
N LEU A 248 -0.02 5.86 14.82
CA LEU A 248 0.18 4.86 15.87
C LEU A 248 -0.65 3.62 15.54
N LEU A 249 0.00 2.46 15.39
CA LEU A 249 -0.71 1.19 15.28
C LEU A 249 -1.17 0.72 16.66
N ILE A 250 -2.38 0.15 16.72
CA ILE A 250 -3.02 -0.33 17.94
C ILE A 250 -3.50 -1.76 17.69
N ASP A 251 -2.92 -2.69 18.44
CA ASP A 251 -3.23 -4.12 18.33
C ASP A 251 -4.50 -4.49 19.13
N ASP A 252 -4.78 -5.79 19.28
CA ASP A 252 -5.86 -6.30 20.13
C ASP A 252 -5.86 -5.72 21.56
N VAL A 253 -7.03 -5.68 22.18
CA VAL A 253 -7.26 -5.11 23.51
C VAL A 253 -6.43 -5.75 24.63
N THR A 254 -5.92 -6.98 24.42
CA THR A 254 -5.07 -7.70 25.35
C THR A 254 -3.57 -7.47 25.15
N ILE A 255 -3.16 -6.85 24.05
CA ILE A 255 -1.76 -6.69 23.64
C ILE A 255 -1.25 -5.28 24.02
N PRO A 256 -0.18 -5.17 24.82
CA PRO A 256 0.41 -3.88 25.16
C PRO A 256 1.29 -3.34 24.03
N THR A 257 1.62 -2.04 24.08
CA THR A 257 2.54 -1.41 23.14
C THR A 257 3.92 -2.07 23.12
N GLN A 258 4.52 -2.13 21.93
CA GLN A 258 5.71 -2.93 21.67
C GLN A 258 6.98 -2.48 22.43
N ASP A 259 7.07 -1.21 22.83
CA ASP A 259 8.26 -0.61 23.45
C ASP A 259 7.99 0.11 24.79
N THR A 260 6.76 0.58 25.03
CA THR A 260 6.38 1.27 26.29
C THR A 260 5.55 0.41 27.26
N ASN A 261 5.16 -0.81 26.86
CA ASN A 261 4.34 -1.74 27.66
C ASN A 261 3.03 -1.11 28.22
N GLN A 262 2.45 -0.16 27.48
CA GLN A 262 1.19 0.48 27.83
C GLN A 262 0.02 -0.35 27.31
N THR A 263 -1.04 -0.44 28.11
CA THR A 263 -2.26 -1.19 27.76
C THR A 263 -3.09 -0.47 26.69
N TYR A 264 -3.96 -1.22 26.00
CA TYR A 264 -4.97 -0.69 25.08
C TYR A 264 -5.79 0.45 25.71
N ALA A 265 -6.23 0.30 26.97
CA ALA A 265 -7.03 1.30 27.67
C ALA A 265 -6.27 2.61 27.93
N GLU A 266 -4.95 2.54 28.19
CA GLU A 266 -4.12 3.73 28.33
C GLU A 266 -3.94 4.44 27.00
N ILE A 267 -3.52 3.73 25.95
CA ILE A 267 -3.20 4.34 24.65
C ILE A 267 -4.43 4.81 23.86
N THR A 268 -5.62 4.30 24.18
CA THR A 268 -6.90 4.78 23.63
C THR A 268 -7.59 5.81 24.52
N SER A 269 -7.00 6.26 25.63
CA SER A 269 -7.59 7.28 26.51
C SER A 269 -7.50 8.70 25.92
N ASP A 270 -8.44 9.58 26.28
CA ASP A 270 -8.44 10.99 25.83
C ASP A 270 -7.20 11.78 26.32
N ALA A 271 -6.64 11.38 27.47
CA ALA A 271 -5.38 11.91 27.97
C ALA A 271 -4.22 11.52 27.05
N TYR A 272 -4.14 10.24 26.66
CA TYR A 272 -3.11 9.78 25.73
C TYR A 272 -3.30 10.33 24.32
N PHE A 273 -4.53 10.41 23.80
CA PHE A 273 -4.82 11.09 22.54
C PHE A 273 -4.44 12.58 22.58
N SER A 274 -4.54 13.25 23.72
CA SER A 274 -4.06 14.64 23.89
C SER A 274 -2.54 14.75 23.85
N TYR A 275 -1.82 13.74 24.33
CA TYR A 275 -0.37 13.63 24.24
C TYR A 275 0.09 13.25 22.82
N ILE A 276 -0.32 12.09 22.31
CA ILE A 276 0.26 11.49 21.12
C ILE A 276 -0.04 12.27 19.83
N LYS A 277 -1.14 13.02 19.76
CA LYS A 277 -1.48 13.90 18.61
C LYS A 277 -0.49 15.04 18.35
N GLN A 278 0.47 15.26 19.25
CA GLN A 278 1.61 16.16 19.02
C GLN A 278 2.64 15.54 18.04
N TYR A 279 2.60 14.22 17.88
CA TYR A 279 3.55 13.41 17.11
C TYR A 279 2.87 12.67 15.95
N VAL A 280 1.64 12.18 16.12
CA VAL A 280 0.88 11.44 15.10
C VAL A 280 -0.31 12.24 14.58
N VAL A 281 -0.73 11.96 13.33
CA VAL A 281 -1.95 12.54 12.74
C VAL A 281 -3.13 11.56 12.75
N GLY A 282 -2.90 10.32 13.17
CA GLY A 282 -3.94 9.29 13.23
C GLY A 282 -3.52 8.05 14.01
N ILE A 283 -4.47 7.12 14.11
CA ILE A 283 -4.30 5.77 14.67
C ILE A 283 -4.68 4.73 13.61
N GLY A 284 -4.03 3.57 13.65
CA GLY A 284 -4.37 2.40 12.84
C GLY A 284 -4.67 1.22 13.75
N PRO A 285 -5.92 1.05 14.22
CA PRO A 285 -6.30 -0.06 15.07
C PRO A 285 -6.66 -1.31 14.27
N TRP A 286 -6.54 -2.49 14.88
CA TRP A 286 -7.22 -3.69 14.36
C TRP A 286 -8.75 -3.45 14.33
N LYS A 287 -9.42 -3.75 13.22
CA LYS A 287 -10.82 -3.36 12.96
C LYS A 287 -11.76 -3.88 14.07
N ASP A 288 -11.57 -5.11 14.53
CA ASP A 288 -12.42 -5.75 15.55
C ASP A 288 -12.27 -5.07 16.95
N THR A 289 -11.27 -4.21 17.19
CA THR A 289 -11.22 -3.40 18.42
C THR A 289 -12.13 -2.17 18.35
N ILE A 290 -12.46 -1.68 17.15
CA ILE A 290 -13.49 -0.65 16.94
C ILE A 290 -14.88 -1.27 17.03
N VAL A 291 -15.12 -2.39 16.35
CA VAL A 291 -16.40 -3.11 16.37
C VAL A 291 -16.15 -4.56 16.81
N PRO A 292 -16.26 -4.84 18.12
CA PRO A 292 -16.02 -6.17 18.68
C PRO A 292 -16.89 -7.25 18.05
N VAL A 293 -16.39 -8.47 18.03
CA VAL A 293 -17.10 -9.64 17.48
C VAL A 293 -17.26 -10.74 18.51
N GLN A 294 -18.37 -11.45 18.44
CA GLN A 294 -18.63 -12.66 19.21
C GLN A 294 -19.23 -13.71 18.27
N ASN A 295 -18.62 -14.90 18.20
CA ASN A 295 -19.03 -15.98 17.28
C ASN A 295 -19.13 -15.52 15.80
N ASN A 296 -18.21 -14.66 15.36
CA ASN A 296 -18.19 -13.99 14.05
C ASN A 296 -19.43 -13.10 13.73
N TYR A 297 -20.18 -12.70 14.76
CA TYR A 297 -21.19 -11.64 14.67
C TYR A 297 -20.69 -10.35 15.34
N MET A 298 -20.83 -9.23 14.64
CA MET A 298 -20.49 -7.90 15.14
C MET A 298 -21.39 -7.51 16.31
N GLN A 299 -20.76 -6.90 17.31
CA GLN A 299 -21.39 -6.33 18.50
C GLN A 299 -21.61 -4.82 18.30
N ALA A 300 -22.05 -4.13 19.37
CA ALA A 300 -22.14 -2.67 19.35
C ALA A 300 -20.74 -2.04 19.13
N PRO A 301 -20.58 -1.09 18.20
CA PRO A 301 -19.35 -0.33 18.04
C PRO A 301 -18.92 0.39 19.31
N THR A 302 -17.61 0.46 19.53
CA THR A 302 -17.00 1.34 20.54
C THR A 302 -17.07 2.80 20.10
N ASP A 303 -16.77 3.73 21.01
CA ASP A 303 -16.66 5.15 20.68
C ASP A 303 -15.27 5.57 20.15
N LEU A 304 -14.36 4.61 19.90
CA LEU A 304 -12.95 4.87 19.60
C LEU A 304 -12.76 5.85 18.43
N VAL A 305 -13.48 5.64 17.32
CA VAL A 305 -13.39 6.50 16.13
C VAL A 305 -13.87 7.92 16.45
N LYS A 306 -14.99 8.04 17.14
CA LYS A 306 -15.57 9.33 17.55
C LYS A 306 -14.62 10.10 18.48
N ARG A 307 -13.94 9.43 19.42
CA ARG A 307 -12.96 10.06 20.30
C ARG A 307 -11.68 10.42 19.56
N ALA A 308 -11.16 9.55 18.69
CA ALA A 308 -10.02 9.89 17.83
C ALA A 308 -10.30 11.15 16.98
N HIS A 309 -11.46 11.22 16.32
CA HIS A 309 -11.90 12.40 15.56
C HIS A 309 -12.07 13.65 16.42
N ALA A 310 -12.59 13.54 17.65
CA ALA A 310 -12.66 14.66 18.60
C ALA A 310 -11.27 15.21 18.96
N HIS A 311 -10.23 14.36 18.93
CA HIS A 311 -8.83 14.75 19.10
C HIS A 311 -8.13 15.17 17.79
N LYS A 312 -8.85 15.17 16.65
CA LYS A 312 -8.35 15.43 15.28
C LYS A 312 -7.35 14.39 14.77
N LEU A 313 -7.49 13.15 15.24
CA LEU A 313 -6.74 11.99 14.76
C LEU A 313 -7.56 11.27 13.69
N GLN A 314 -6.95 10.97 12.54
CA GLN A 314 -7.53 10.07 11.54
C GLN A 314 -7.57 8.63 12.06
N VAL A 315 -8.45 7.79 11.52
CA VAL A 315 -8.51 6.36 11.84
C VAL A 315 -8.41 5.52 10.57
N HIS A 316 -7.36 4.70 10.46
CA HIS A 316 -7.10 3.82 9.33
C HIS A 316 -7.04 2.34 9.78
N PRO A 317 -8.15 1.61 9.93
CA PRO A 317 -8.10 0.27 10.50
C PRO A 317 -7.55 -0.80 9.54
N TYR A 318 -7.02 -1.87 10.14
CA TYR A 318 -6.55 -3.06 9.43
C TYR A 318 -7.26 -4.32 9.96
N THR A 319 -7.41 -5.43 9.21
CA THR A 319 -7.22 -5.59 7.77
C THR A 319 -8.53 -6.09 7.17
N TYR A 320 -8.95 -5.47 6.07
CA TYR A 320 -10.14 -5.89 5.30
C TYR A 320 -9.77 -6.95 4.28
N ARG A 321 -10.51 -8.05 4.28
CA ARG A 321 -10.22 -9.29 3.55
C ARG A 321 -11.52 -9.86 3.01
N ASN A 322 -11.55 -10.23 1.73
CA ASN A 322 -12.77 -10.58 1.03
C ASN A 322 -13.16 -12.07 1.20
N GLU A 323 -12.27 -12.88 1.76
CA GLU A 323 -12.52 -14.30 1.95
C GLU A 323 -13.50 -14.54 3.11
N ASN A 324 -14.34 -15.55 2.95
CA ASN A 324 -15.45 -15.85 3.86
C ASN A 324 -15.04 -16.10 5.32
N GLU A 325 -13.78 -16.43 5.59
CA GLU A 325 -13.26 -16.63 6.97
C GLU A 325 -12.92 -15.31 7.69
N TYR A 326 -12.81 -14.19 6.96
CA TYR A 326 -12.50 -12.86 7.52
C TYR A 326 -13.66 -11.85 7.41
N LEU A 327 -14.70 -12.19 6.65
CA LEU A 327 -15.96 -11.44 6.61
C LEU A 327 -16.89 -11.88 7.74
N HIS A 328 -17.30 -10.94 8.58
CA HIS A 328 -18.29 -11.19 9.63
C HIS A 328 -19.66 -11.54 9.02
N PHE A 329 -20.42 -12.41 9.70
CA PHE A 329 -21.66 -12.96 9.15
C PHE A 329 -22.72 -11.88 8.87
N ASN A 330 -22.67 -10.75 9.56
CA ASN A 330 -23.48 -9.55 9.30
C ASN A 330 -23.41 -9.08 7.83
N PHE A 331 -22.27 -9.26 7.16
CA PHE A 331 -22.09 -8.84 5.76
C PHE A 331 -22.55 -9.90 4.74
N SER A 332 -22.94 -11.11 5.17
CA SER A 332 -23.46 -12.16 4.28
C SER A 332 -22.52 -12.52 3.11
N GLN A 333 -21.21 -12.61 3.38
CA GLN A 333 -20.15 -12.87 2.37
C GLN A 333 -20.02 -11.77 1.28
N ASP A 334 -20.48 -10.55 1.56
CA ASP A 334 -20.40 -9.42 0.63
C ASP A 334 -19.42 -8.35 1.16
N PRO A 335 -18.19 -8.25 0.62
CA PRO A 335 -17.22 -7.25 1.06
C PRO A 335 -17.65 -5.81 0.74
N TYR A 336 -18.56 -5.59 -0.21
CA TYR A 336 -19.05 -4.24 -0.52
C TYR A 336 -19.94 -3.71 0.62
N LYS A 337 -20.66 -4.59 1.33
CA LYS A 337 -21.39 -4.22 2.57
C LYS A 337 -20.45 -3.94 3.74
N GLU A 338 -19.33 -4.64 3.82
CA GLU A 338 -18.28 -4.30 4.79
C GLU A 338 -17.76 -2.89 4.51
N TYR A 339 -17.33 -2.60 3.27
CA TYR A 339 -16.85 -1.26 2.91
C TYR A 339 -17.89 -0.17 3.14
N GLU A 340 -19.16 -0.40 2.77
CA GLU A 340 -20.26 0.54 3.02
C GLU A 340 -20.41 0.86 4.51
N TYR A 341 -20.47 -0.17 5.36
CA TYR A 341 -20.59 0.00 6.80
C TYR A 341 -19.41 0.77 7.40
N TRP A 342 -18.18 0.41 7.07
CA TRP A 342 -16.99 1.04 7.65
C TRP A 342 -16.78 2.48 7.15
N ILE A 343 -17.11 2.77 5.90
CA ILE A 343 -16.96 4.12 5.30
C ILE A 343 -18.11 5.05 5.68
N ASN A 344 -19.37 4.59 5.70
CA ASN A 344 -20.53 5.47 5.88
C ASN A 344 -21.05 5.51 7.33
N GLU A 345 -21.08 4.37 8.02
CA GLU A 345 -21.63 4.25 9.38
C GLU A 345 -20.55 4.49 10.44
N ILE A 346 -19.42 3.76 10.36
CA ILE A 346 -18.28 3.95 11.29
C ILE A 346 -17.45 5.18 10.95
N ARG A 347 -17.40 5.56 9.66
CA ARG A 347 -16.72 6.76 9.13
C ARG A 347 -15.21 6.76 9.31
N VAL A 348 -14.55 5.65 9.03
CA VAL A 348 -13.08 5.57 9.05
C VAL A 348 -12.47 6.42 7.92
N ASP A 349 -11.26 6.92 8.14
CA ASP A 349 -10.54 7.79 7.19
C ASP A 349 -9.70 7.00 6.16
N GLY A 350 -9.57 5.69 6.34
CA GLY A 350 -8.83 4.80 5.45
C GLY A 350 -9.00 3.33 5.83
N LEU A 351 -8.71 2.43 4.89
CA LEU A 351 -8.87 1.00 5.04
C LEU A 351 -7.61 0.30 4.50
N PHE A 352 -6.93 -0.46 5.36
CA PHE A 352 -5.89 -1.40 4.93
C PHE A 352 -6.54 -2.69 4.44
N THR A 353 -6.41 -3.00 3.15
CA THR A 353 -7.02 -4.21 2.56
C THR A 353 -6.02 -5.02 1.76
N ASP A 354 -6.20 -6.35 1.78
CA ASP A 354 -5.48 -7.29 0.92
C ASP A 354 -6.02 -7.30 -0.54
N PHE A 355 -7.15 -6.63 -0.81
CA PHE A 355 -7.89 -6.66 -2.08
C PHE A 355 -8.21 -5.23 -2.59
N THR A 356 -7.20 -4.49 -3.02
CA THR A 356 -7.39 -3.06 -3.32
C THR A 356 -8.33 -2.77 -4.47
N GLY A 357 -8.42 -3.66 -5.46
CA GLY A 357 -9.31 -3.52 -6.61
C GLY A 357 -10.79 -3.56 -6.25
N SER A 358 -11.21 -4.36 -5.26
CA SER A 358 -12.62 -4.38 -4.83
C SER A 358 -13.00 -3.11 -4.08
N LEU A 359 -12.11 -2.62 -3.20
CA LEU A 359 -12.33 -1.34 -2.51
C LEU A 359 -12.32 -0.16 -3.50
N HIS A 360 -11.44 -0.19 -4.51
CA HIS A 360 -11.44 0.82 -5.58
C HIS A 360 -12.74 0.78 -6.38
N ASN A 361 -13.22 -0.40 -6.79
CA ASN A 361 -14.51 -0.55 -7.47
C ASN A 361 -15.67 -0.02 -6.64
N PHE A 362 -15.73 -0.35 -5.33
CA PHE A 362 -16.74 0.21 -4.42
C PHE A 362 -16.69 1.75 -4.41
N GLN A 363 -15.49 2.32 -4.26
CA GLN A 363 -15.29 3.77 -4.22
C GLN A 363 -15.67 4.47 -5.54
N GLU A 364 -15.36 3.88 -6.70
CA GLU A 364 -15.76 4.44 -8.00
C GLU A 364 -17.27 4.34 -8.24
N TRP A 365 -17.93 3.26 -7.79
CA TRP A 365 -19.38 3.08 -7.94
C TRP A 365 -20.20 3.94 -6.99
N THR A 366 -19.69 4.20 -5.78
CA THR A 366 -20.36 5.02 -4.75
C THR A 366 -19.99 6.51 -4.79
N SER A 367 -18.93 6.89 -5.51
CA SER A 367 -18.52 8.29 -5.65
C SER A 367 -19.64 9.15 -6.28
N PRO A 368 -20.02 10.27 -5.67
CA PRO A 368 -21.00 11.18 -6.26
C PRO A 368 -20.41 11.81 -7.53
N LEU A 369 -20.90 11.35 -8.69
CA LEU A 369 -20.40 11.72 -10.02
C LEU A 369 -20.18 13.24 -10.19
N PRO A 370 -18.93 13.71 -10.36
CA PRO A 370 -18.67 15.12 -10.65
C PRO A 370 -19.20 15.47 -12.04
N GLY A 371 -20.21 16.33 -12.12
CA GLY A 371 -20.53 17.10 -13.33
C GLY A 371 -20.97 16.30 -14.57
N ARG A 372 -21.55 15.10 -14.43
CA ARG A 372 -22.25 14.42 -15.55
C ARG A 372 -23.75 14.41 -15.33
N SER A 373 -24.49 14.89 -16.32
CA SER A 373 -25.95 14.82 -16.34
C SER A 373 -26.43 13.39 -16.09
N LYS A 374 -27.49 13.25 -15.30
CA LYS A 374 -28.24 11.99 -15.11
C LYS A 374 -28.91 11.59 -16.43
N SER A 375 -28.12 11.12 -17.39
CA SER A 375 -28.59 10.54 -18.65
C SER A 375 -28.68 9.02 -18.45
N PRO A 376 -29.87 8.43 -18.41
CA PRO A 376 -30.03 6.99 -18.22
C PRO A 376 -29.27 6.16 -19.26
N ARG A 377 -29.12 6.69 -20.49
CA ARG A 377 -28.30 6.05 -21.54
C ARG A 377 -26.82 5.90 -21.17
N LYS A 378 -26.25 6.85 -20.42
CA LYS A 378 -24.83 6.81 -20.05
C LYS A 378 -24.60 5.79 -18.93
N LEU A 379 -25.50 5.76 -17.94
CA LEU A 379 -25.52 4.73 -16.91
C LEU A 379 -25.74 3.33 -17.52
N LEU A 380 -26.70 3.18 -18.44
CA LEU A 380 -26.93 1.94 -19.20
C LEU A 380 -25.69 1.53 -20.02
N SER A 381 -24.94 2.46 -20.60
CA SER A 381 -23.70 2.14 -21.32
C SER A 381 -22.58 1.66 -20.38
N GLN A 382 -22.49 2.21 -19.17
CA GLN A 382 -21.53 1.75 -18.15
C GLN A 382 -21.93 0.36 -17.63
N ILE A 383 -23.20 0.17 -17.26
CA ILE A 383 -23.75 -1.15 -16.89
C ILE A 383 -23.46 -2.16 -18.01
N ALA A 384 -23.83 -1.86 -19.26
CA ALA A 384 -23.59 -2.73 -20.40
C ALA A 384 -22.09 -3.08 -20.58
N SER A 385 -21.17 -2.13 -20.36
CA SER A 385 -19.72 -2.41 -20.40
C SER A 385 -19.24 -3.33 -19.27
N LEU A 386 -19.86 -3.23 -18.08
CA LEU A 386 -19.55 -4.08 -16.92
C LEU A 386 -20.10 -5.51 -17.07
N VAL A 387 -21.29 -5.71 -17.69
CA VAL A 387 -21.85 -7.06 -17.95
C VAL A 387 -21.36 -7.70 -19.25
N SER A 388 -20.82 -6.93 -20.21
CA SER A 388 -20.34 -7.46 -21.50
C SER A 388 -19.31 -8.60 -21.42
N PRO A 389 -18.36 -8.63 -20.45
CA PRO A 389 -17.45 -9.77 -20.27
C PRO A 389 -18.15 -11.06 -19.85
N PHE A 390 -19.26 -10.95 -19.12
CA PHE A 390 -20.04 -12.08 -18.61
C PHE A 390 -21.05 -12.60 -19.65
N ALA A 391 -21.60 -11.71 -20.48
CA ALA A 391 -22.53 -12.07 -21.56
C ALA A 391 -21.91 -12.93 -22.69
N LYS A 392 -20.58 -13.06 -22.75
CA LYS A 392 -19.86 -13.90 -23.74
C LYS A 392 -19.51 -15.30 -23.24
N LYS A 393 -19.98 -15.70 -22.05
CA LYS A 393 -19.74 -17.02 -21.45
C LYS A 393 -21.04 -17.80 -21.14
N ALA A 394 -22.16 -17.37 -21.74
CA ALA A 394 -23.45 -18.04 -21.71
C ALA A 394 -23.75 -18.66 -23.09
#